data_AF-A0A7V0UHX3-F1
#
_entry.id   AF-A0A7V0UHX3-F1
#
_cell.length_a   1.000
_cell.length_b   1.000
_cell.length_c   1.000
_cell.angle_alpha   90.00
_cell.angle_beta   90.00
_cell.angle_gamma   90.00
#
_symmetry.space_group_name_H-M   'P 1'
#
loop_
_entity.id
_entity.type
_entity.pdbx_description
1 polymer ?
#
loop_
_entity_poly.entity_id
_entity_poly.type
_entity_poly.pdbx_seq_one_letter_code
_entity_poly.pdbx_strand_id
1 'polypeptide(L)'
;MNCQHYEDRLSDYLEAALNAADRELFDRHLQACAACRDLLAGMSEVIQWGRSFPVHAPPPWLADRIVANTPRVIRERWIDTLAAAGRWIIAPRTAMAVFTATLMLAWMGSVVGISPPSAASVVANPALIYYEAGGVVSRIYDQAVRAYYRSALVSEIHCRLEQLKENS
;
A
#
# COMPACT_ATOMS: atom_id res chain seq x y z
N MET A 1 1.16 6.00 -41.19
CA MET A 1 -0.20 5.87 -41.75
C MET A 1 -1.29 5.89 -40.65
N ASN A 2 -1.16 6.74 -39.62
CA ASN A 2 -2.24 7.02 -38.67
C ASN A 2 -2.09 8.48 -38.22
N CYS A 3 -2.62 9.42 -39.01
CA CYS A 3 -2.44 10.85 -38.77
C CYS A 3 -2.99 11.26 -37.40
N GLN A 4 -4.13 10.68 -36.98
CA GLN A 4 -4.78 10.98 -35.70
C GLN A 4 -3.84 10.76 -34.50
N HIS A 5 -3.06 9.66 -34.49
CA HIS A 5 -2.09 9.41 -33.43
C HIS A 5 -1.00 10.50 -33.32
N TYR A 6 -0.57 11.05 -34.46
CA TYR A 6 0.43 12.11 -34.50
C TYR A 6 -0.16 13.48 -34.18
N GLU A 7 -1.41 13.73 -34.57
CA GLU A 7 -2.15 14.93 -34.19
C GLU A 7 -2.31 15.03 -32.67
N ASP A 8 -2.70 13.93 -32.00
CA ASP A 8 -2.83 13.86 -30.54
C ASP A 8 -1.50 14.17 -29.81
N ARG A 9 -0.37 13.83 -30.43
CA ARG A 9 0.99 14.01 -29.87
C ARG A 9 1.73 15.23 -30.44
N LEU A 10 1.06 16.06 -31.24
CA LEU A 10 1.68 17.22 -31.89
C LEU A 10 2.13 18.28 -30.88
N SER A 11 1.35 18.48 -29.81
CA SER A 11 1.68 19.39 -28.71
C SER A 11 2.95 18.95 -27.99
N ASP A 12 3.07 17.66 -27.66
CA ASP A 12 4.28 17.11 -27.05
C ASP A 12 5.52 17.33 -27.95
N TYR A 13 5.33 17.28 -29.27
CA TYR A 13 6.41 17.51 -30.24
C TYR A 13 6.87 18.97 -30.24
N LEU A 14 5.92 19.90 -30.22
CA LEU A 14 6.17 21.34 -30.15
C LEU A 14 6.83 21.75 -28.82
N GLU A 15 6.48 21.09 -27.72
CA GLU A 15 7.04 21.34 -26.38
C GLU A 15 8.34 20.57 -26.11
N ALA A 16 8.84 19.81 -27.09
CA ALA A 16 10.01 18.93 -26.94
C ALA A 16 9.89 17.92 -25.78
N ALA A 17 8.68 17.45 -25.51
CA ALA A 17 8.36 16.48 -24.46
C ALA A 17 8.46 15.01 -24.92
N LEU A 18 8.55 14.74 -26.23
CA LEU A 18 8.77 13.38 -26.74
C LEU A 18 10.21 12.89 -26.49
N ASN A 19 10.33 11.58 -26.28
CA ASN A 19 11.62 10.90 -26.30
C ASN A 19 12.22 10.89 -27.73
N ALA A 20 13.52 10.61 -27.82
CA ALA A 20 14.25 10.68 -29.10
C ALA A 20 13.71 9.70 -30.17
N ALA A 21 13.30 8.50 -29.78
CA ALA A 21 12.79 7.48 -30.70
C ALA A 21 11.44 7.88 -31.30
N ASP A 22 10.53 8.39 -30.47
CA ASP A 22 9.22 8.86 -30.90
C ASP A 22 9.35 10.12 -31.77
N ARG A 23 10.33 10.99 -31.49
CA ARG A 23 10.63 12.15 -32.31
C ARG A 23 11.06 11.76 -33.72
N GLU A 24 11.95 10.78 -33.86
CA GLU A 24 12.40 10.29 -35.18
C GLU A 24 11.26 9.66 -35.98
N LEU A 25 10.36 8.93 -35.31
CA LEU A 25 9.13 8.41 -35.93
C LEU A 25 8.21 9.54 -36.42
N PHE A 26 8.06 10.58 -35.61
CA PHE A 26 7.28 11.78 -35.94
C PHE A 26 7.87 12.50 -37.16
N ASP A 27 9.19 12.72 -37.19
CA ASP A 27 9.89 13.38 -38.29
C ASP A 27 9.73 12.60 -39.61
N ARG A 28 9.84 11.27 -39.56
CA ARG A 28 9.55 10.41 -40.71
C ARG A 28 8.10 10.53 -41.18
N HIS A 29 7.15 10.68 -40.27
CA HIS A 29 5.75 10.88 -40.64
C HIS A 29 5.52 12.24 -41.32
N LEU A 30 6.11 13.31 -40.80
CA LEU A 30 6.03 14.66 -41.38
C LEU A 30 6.63 14.74 -42.79
N GLN A 31 7.70 13.98 -43.05
CA GLN A 31 8.28 13.86 -44.39
C GLN A 31 7.30 13.21 -45.38
N ALA A 32 6.55 12.20 -44.94
CA ALA A 32 5.63 11.44 -45.78
C ALA A 32 4.21 12.02 -45.89
N CYS A 33 3.77 12.86 -44.95
CA CYS A 33 2.40 13.39 -44.89
C CYS A 33 2.38 14.92 -45.01
N ALA A 34 1.75 15.44 -46.07
CA ALA A 34 1.57 16.88 -46.26
C ALA A 34 0.59 17.47 -45.23
N ALA A 35 -0.54 16.80 -44.97
CA ALA A 35 -1.56 17.30 -44.06
C ALA A 35 -1.03 17.57 -42.63
N CYS A 36 -0.26 16.63 -42.06
CA CYS A 36 0.33 16.83 -40.73
C CYS A 36 1.42 17.93 -40.72
N ARG A 37 2.08 18.18 -41.84
CA ARG A 37 3.06 19.26 -41.98
C ARG A 37 2.39 20.62 -42.03
N ASP A 38 1.28 20.73 -42.75
CA ASP A 38 0.48 21.95 -42.80
C ASP A 38 -0.12 22.26 -41.42
N LEU A 39 -0.59 21.24 -40.71
CA LEU A 39 -1.07 21.39 -39.34
C LEU A 39 0.03 21.86 -38.38
N LEU A 40 1.22 21.26 -38.44
CA LEU A 40 2.38 21.69 -37.66
C LEU A 40 2.75 23.14 -37.96
N ALA A 41 2.77 23.53 -39.24
CA ALA A 41 3.06 24.89 -39.66
C ALA A 41 2.04 25.88 -39.07
N GLY A 42 0.74 25.59 -39.18
CA GLY A 42 -0.32 26.44 -38.61
C GLY A 42 -0.22 26.57 -37.08
N MET A 43 0.03 25.47 -36.35
CA MET A 43 0.23 25.55 -34.90
C MET A 43 1.47 26.36 -34.54
N SER A 44 2.57 26.19 -35.29
CA SER A 44 3.82 26.93 -35.04
C SER A 44 3.65 28.44 -35.25
N GLU A 45 2.86 28.84 -36.25
CA GLU A 45 2.53 30.23 -36.53
C GLU A 45 1.69 30.83 -35.39
N VAL A 46 0.66 30.11 -34.92
CA VAL A 46 -0.17 30.56 -33.79
C VAL A 46 0.67 30.72 -32.51
N ILE A 47 1.59 29.80 -32.24
CA ILE A 47 2.50 29.90 -31.09
C ILE A 47 3.43 31.11 -31.25
N GLN A 48 3.97 31.35 -32.44
CA GLN A 48 4.83 32.49 -32.71
C GLN A 48 4.07 33.81 -32.55
N TRP A 49 2.83 33.87 -33.03
CA TRP A 49 1.94 35.01 -32.81
C TRP A 49 1.65 35.21 -31.32
N GLY A 50 1.37 34.14 -30.57
CA GLY A 50 1.22 34.17 -29.11
C GLY A 50 2.45 34.72 -28.37
N ARG A 51 3.66 34.42 -28.87
CA ARG A 51 4.92 34.95 -28.31
C ARG A 51 5.15 36.44 -28.60
N SER A 52 4.42 37.02 -29.55
CA SER A 52 4.52 38.45 -29.86
C SER A 52 3.80 39.34 -28.85
N PHE A 53 2.94 38.77 -27.99
CA PHE A 53 2.24 39.54 -26.97
C PHE A 53 3.19 40.09 -25.90
N PRO A 54 2.93 41.31 -25.40
CA PRO A 54 3.76 41.90 -24.36
C PRO A 54 3.66 41.08 -23.07
N VAL A 55 4.83 40.69 -22.53
CA VAL A 55 4.91 40.02 -21.23
C VAL A 55 4.80 41.08 -20.14
N HIS A 56 3.68 41.09 -19.42
CA HIS A 56 3.49 41.97 -18.28
C HIS A 56 4.09 41.35 -17.01
N ALA A 57 4.77 42.17 -16.21
CA ALA A 57 5.24 41.73 -14.90
C ALA A 57 4.04 41.36 -14.00
N PRO A 58 4.08 40.21 -13.32
CA PRO A 58 2.99 39.83 -12.42
C PRO A 58 2.92 40.81 -11.24
N PRO A 59 1.71 41.24 -10.83
CA PRO A 59 1.57 42.12 -9.68
C PRO A 59 1.92 41.37 -8.38
N PRO A 60 2.46 42.07 -7.36
CA PRO A 60 3.05 41.44 -6.17
C PRO A 60 2.04 40.62 -5.34
N TRP A 61 0.75 40.96 -5.39
CA TRP A 61 -0.31 40.25 -4.66
C TRP A 61 -0.77 38.95 -5.36
N LEU A 62 -0.36 38.71 -6.60
CA LEU A 62 -0.90 37.59 -7.41
C LEU A 62 -0.51 36.23 -6.84
N ALA A 63 0.75 36.07 -6.43
CA ALA A 63 1.26 34.83 -5.88
C ALA A 63 0.48 34.42 -4.61
N ASP A 64 0.29 35.37 -3.69
CA ASP A 64 -0.47 35.14 -2.45
C ASP A 64 -1.92 34.73 -2.73
N ARG A 65 -2.55 35.39 -3.72
CA ARG A 65 -3.92 35.06 -4.12
C ARG A 65 -4.04 33.67 -4.74
N ILE A 66 -3.08 33.26 -5.58
CA ILE A 66 -3.04 31.91 -6.17
C ILE A 66 -2.89 30.87 -5.06
N VAL A 67 -1.95 31.07 -4.13
CA VAL A 67 -1.74 30.14 -3.01
C VAL A 67 -2.97 30.06 -2.11
N ALA A 68 -3.67 31.17 -1.88
CA ALA A 68 -4.88 31.18 -1.06
C ALA A 68 -6.07 30.46 -1.72
N ASN A 69 -6.18 30.48 -3.05
CA ASN A 69 -7.33 29.93 -3.78
C ASN A 69 -7.07 28.58 -4.44
N THR A 70 -5.82 28.12 -4.48
CA THR A 70 -5.52 26.79 -5.01
C THR A 70 -5.81 25.75 -3.93
N PRO A 71 -6.75 24.81 -4.15
CA PRO A 71 -6.94 23.71 -3.22
C PRO A 71 -5.60 22.99 -3.10
N ARG A 72 -5.06 22.92 -1.89
CA ARG A 72 -3.85 22.13 -1.64
C ARG A 72 -4.18 20.71 -2.07
N VAL A 73 -3.51 20.22 -3.11
CA VAL A 73 -3.47 18.79 -3.42
C VAL A 73 -2.69 18.17 -2.27
N ILE A 74 -3.42 17.83 -1.20
CA ILE A 74 -2.86 17.15 -0.04
C ILE A 74 -2.44 15.79 -0.58
N ARG A 75 -1.12 15.59 -0.73
CA ARG A 75 -0.57 14.27 -0.98
C ARG A 75 -1.02 13.40 0.18
N GLU A 76 -1.88 12.42 -0.12
CA GLU A 76 -2.46 11.53 0.87
C GLU A 76 -1.32 10.93 1.69
N ARG A 77 -1.20 11.41 2.93
CA ARG A 77 -0.18 10.92 3.85
C ARG A 77 -0.77 9.68 4.48
N TRP A 78 0.04 8.67 4.80
CA TRP A 78 -0.49 7.44 5.44
C TRP A 78 -1.31 7.75 6.72
N ILE A 79 -1.04 8.89 7.36
CA ILE A 79 -1.75 9.33 8.55
C ILE A 79 -3.24 9.62 8.26
N ASP A 80 -3.58 10.04 7.04
CA ASP A 80 -4.97 10.29 6.63
C ASP A 80 -5.73 8.97 6.41
N THR A 81 -5.06 7.91 5.94
CA THR A 81 -5.64 6.55 5.87
C THR A 81 -5.80 5.93 7.26
N LEU A 82 -4.86 6.16 8.18
CA LEU A 82 -5.02 5.80 9.60
C LEU A 82 -6.18 6.54 10.26
N ALA A 83 -6.33 7.84 10.01
CA ALA A 83 -7.44 8.64 10.55
C ALA A 83 -8.79 8.19 9.95
N ALA A 84 -8.82 7.82 8.67
CA ALA A 84 -10.01 7.24 8.03
C ALA A 84 -10.36 5.86 8.62
N ALA A 85 -9.38 5.01 8.89
CA ALA A 85 -9.60 3.73 9.58
C ALA A 85 -10.06 3.93 11.03
N GLY A 86 -9.53 4.93 11.73
CA GLY A 86 -9.97 5.31 13.08
C GLY A 86 -11.44 5.75 13.13
N ARG A 87 -11.94 6.44 12.10
CA ARG A 87 -13.37 6.79 12.00
C ARG A 87 -14.28 5.56 11.87
N TRP A 88 -13.79 4.46 11.29
CA TRP A 88 -14.53 3.20 11.21
C TRP A 88 -14.72 2.54 12.59
N ILE A 89 -13.75 2.74 13.49
CA ILE A 89 -13.78 2.23 14.87
C ILE A 89 -14.75 3.03 15.76
N ILE A 90 -14.95 4.33 15.48
CA ILE A 90 -15.80 5.23 16.29
C ILE A 90 -17.27 5.20 15.81
N ALA A 91 -17.58 4.56 14.69
CA ALA A 91 -18.95 4.48 14.18
C ALA A 91 -19.86 3.70 15.14
N PRO A 92 -21.09 4.17 15.44
CA PRO A 92 -21.98 3.51 16.39
C PRO A 92 -22.38 2.08 15.97
N ARG A 93 -22.29 1.76 14.67
CA ARG A 93 -22.59 0.42 14.14
C ARG A 93 -21.51 -0.61 14.48
N THR A 94 -20.23 -0.23 14.53
CA THR A 94 -19.13 -1.16 14.87
C THR A 94 -19.06 -1.40 16.37
N ALA A 95 -19.36 -0.40 17.19
CA ALA A 95 -19.49 -0.55 18.64
C ALA A 95 -20.53 -1.62 19.03
N MET A 96 -21.69 -1.62 18.36
CA MET A 96 -22.74 -2.64 18.56
C MET A 96 -22.26 -4.04 18.18
N ALA A 97 -21.54 -4.19 17.06
CA ALA A 97 -21.01 -5.48 16.61
C ALA A 97 -19.90 -6.04 17.52
N VAL A 98 -19.00 -5.19 18.01
CA VAL A 98 -17.96 -5.60 18.97
C VAL A 98 -18.60 -6.02 20.29
N PHE A 99 -19.62 -5.29 20.74
CA PHE A 99 -20.34 -5.63 21.97
C PHE A 99 -21.03 -6.99 21.86
N THR A 100 -21.77 -7.24 20.78
CA THR A 100 -22.46 -8.52 20.56
C THR A 100 -21.47 -9.67 20.41
N ALA A 101 -20.38 -9.48 19.67
CA ALA A 101 -19.34 -10.50 19.52
C ALA A 101 -18.67 -10.84 20.86
N THR A 102 -18.38 -9.84 21.69
CA THR A 102 -17.79 -10.04 23.03
C THR A 102 -18.75 -10.82 23.93
N LEU A 103 -20.04 -10.48 23.91
CA LEU A 103 -21.07 -11.16 24.70
C LEU A 103 -21.23 -12.62 24.26
N MET A 104 -21.19 -12.87 22.95
CA MET A 104 -21.31 -14.21 22.37
C MET A 104 -20.08 -15.08 22.68
N LEU A 105 -18.87 -14.52 22.62
CA LEU A 105 -17.64 -15.19 23.01
C LEU A 105 -17.60 -15.48 24.52
N ALA A 106 -18.04 -14.54 25.37
CA ALA A 106 -18.15 -14.75 26.81
C ALA A 106 -19.16 -15.86 27.14
N TRP A 107 -20.30 -15.88 26.45
CA TRP A 107 -21.31 -16.91 26.62
C TRP A 107 -20.81 -18.30 26.18
N MET A 108 -20.15 -18.39 25.02
CA MET A 108 -19.51 -19.64 24.58
C MET A 108 -18.42 -20.12 25.54
N GLY A 109 -17.59 -19.20 26.07
CA GLY A 109 -16.58 -19.54 27.07
C GLY A 109 -17.20 -20.12 28.34
N SER A 110 -18.33 -19.57 28.79
CA SER A 110 -19.08 -20.08 29.94
C SER A 110 -19.67 -21.47 29.69
N VAL A 111 -20.17 -21.77 28.48
CA VAL A 111 -20.74 -23.09 28.13
C VAL A 111 -19.67 -24.18 28.06
N VAL A 112 -18.45 -23.83 27.65
CA VAL A 112 -17.29 -24.74 27.62
C VAL A 112 -16.69 -24.96 29.02
N GLY A 113 -17.24 -24.33 30.06
CA GLY A 113 -16.76 -24.46 31.43
C GLY A 113 -15.45 -23.72 31.69
N ILE A 114 -15.07 -22.79 30.80
CA ILE A 114 -13.94 -21.89 31.01
C ILE A 114 -14.42 -20.83 32.00
N SER A 115 -14.29 -21.13 33.29
CA SER A 115 -14.46 -20.15 34.35
C SER A 115 -13.15 -19.39 34.50
N PRO A 116 -13.00 -18.16 33.97
CA PRO A 116 -11.81 -17.37 34.27
C PRO A 116 -11.77 -17.11 35.79
N PRO A 117 -10.57 -17.09 36.41
CA PRO A 117 -10.46 -16.66 37.79
C PRO A 117 -11.09 -15.28 37.92
N SER A 118 -11.93 -15.10 38.94
CA SER A 118 -12.61 -13.83 39.19
C SER A 118 -11.61 -12.67 39.20
N ALA A 119 -12.01 -11.49 38.71
CA ALA A 119 -11.14 -10.31 38.72
C ALA A 119 -10.59 -10.01 40.12
N ALA A 120 -11.36 -10.29 41.18
CA ALA A 120 -10.93 -10.18 42.56
C ALA A 120 -9.78 -11.14 42.92
N SER A 121 -9.84 -12.41 42.49
CA SER A 121 -8.75 -13.37 42.71
C SER A 121 -7.50 -13.07 41.89
N VAL A 122 -7.65 -12.50 40.69
CA VAL A 122 -6.52 -12.10 39.82
C VAL A 122 -5.81 -10.87 40.38
N VAL A 123 -6.55 -9.90 40.93
CA VAL A 123 -5.97 -8.72 41.60
C VAL A 123 -5.33 -9.09 42.93
N ALA A 124 -5.92 -10.03 43.69
CA ALA A 124 -5.36 -10.50 44.96
C ALA A 124 -4.09 -11.36 44.79
N ASN A 125 -3.99 -12.12 43.69
CA ASN A 125 -2.82 -12.93 43.36
C ASN A 125 -2.59 -12.97 41.84
N PRO A 126 -1.85 -12.00 41.27
CA PRO A 126 -1.58 -11.95 39.83
C PRO A 126 -0.72 -13.12 39.33
N ALA A 127 0.01 -13.78 40.24
CA ALA A 127 0.81 -14.97 39.93
C ALA A 127 -0.05 -16.21 39.57
N LEU A 128 -1.36 -16.21 39.91
CA LEU A 128 -2.27 -17.32 39.62
C LEU A 128 -2.37 -17.61 38.11
N ILE A 129 -2.34 -16.56 37.28
CA ILE A 129 -2.36 -16.68 35.82
C ILE A 129 -1.16 -17.48 35.32
N TYR A 130 0.02 -17.27 35.92
CA TYR A 130 1.25 -17.98 35.53
C TYR A 130 1.21 -19.45 35.93
N TYR A 131 0.68 -19.77 37.12
CA TYR A 131 0.60 -21.16 37.61
C TYR A 131 -0.45 -21.99 36.86
N GLU A 132 -1.63 -21.43 36.54
CA GLU A 132 -2.64 -22.11 35.73
C GLU A 132 -2.18 -22.30 34.27
N ALA A 133 -1.55 -21.29 33.69
CA ALA A 133 -1.00 -21.39 32.33
C ALA A 133 0.15 -22.41 32.23
N GLY A 134 0.97 -22.54 33.28
CA GLY A 134 2.13 -23.44 33.31
C GLY A 134 1.78 -24.92 33.07
N GLY A 135 0.62 -25.37 33.55
CA GLY A 135 0.17 -26.76 33.38
C GLY A 135 -0.26 -27.10 31.95
N VAL A 136 -0.72 -26.12 31.17
CA VAL A 136 -1.12 -26.31 29.76
C VAL A 136 0.09 -26.19 28.85
N VAL A 137 0.93 -25.18 29.09
CA VAL A 137 2.15 -24.92 28.32
C VAL A 137 3.13 -26.09 28.39
N SER A 138 3.34 -26.67 29.57
CA SER A 138 4.22 -27.84 29.73
C SER A 138 3.74 -29.07 28.97
N ARG A 139 2.43 -29.33 28.94
CA ARG A 139 1.84 -30.45 28.18
C ARG A 139 1.97 -30.27 26.68
N ILE A 140 1.72 -29.07 26.16
CA ILE A 140 1.88 -28.75 24.73
C ILE A 140 3.36 -28.84 24.34
N TYR A 141 4.26 -28.32 25.18
CA TYR A 141 5.70 -28.39 24.96
C TYR A 141 6.19 -29.85 24.89
N ASP A 142 5.81 -30.69 25.85
CA ASP A 142 6.23 -32.09 25.88
C ASP A 142 5.65 -32.91 24.71
N GLN A 143 4.43 -32.58 24.26
CA GLN A 143 3.84 -33.18 23.05
C GLN A 143 4.58 -32.76 21.78
N ALA A 144 4.95 -31.48 21.66
CA ALA A 144 5.70 -30.95 20.54
C ALA A 144 7.13 -31.54 20.48
N VAL A 145 7.81 -31.65 21.62
CA VAL A 145 9.13 -32.26 21.73
C VAL A 145 9.11 -33.72 21.33
N ARG A 146 8.12 -34.50 21.80
CA ARG A 146 7.98 -35.91 21.38
C ARG A 146 7.65 -36.06 19.90
N ALA A 147 6.82 -35.17 19.35
CA ALA A 147 6.53 -35.17 17.92
C ALA A 147 7.78 -34.84 17.09
N TYR A 148 8.60 -33.90 17.56
CA TYR A 148 9.86 -33.54 16.93
C TYR A 148 10.85 -34.71 16.90
N TYR A 149 11.10 -35.35 18.05
CA TYR A 149 12.02 -36.50 18.13
C TYR A 149 11.52 -37.74 17.37
N ARG A 150 10.20 -37.90 17.17
CA ARG A 150 9.62 -38.98 16.37
C ARG A 150 9.55 -38.66 14.87
N SER A 151 9.90 -37.44 14.46
CA SER A 151 9.84 -37.06 13.05
C SER A 151 10.92 -37.79 12.22
N ALA A 152 10.55 -38.17 10.99
CA ALA A 152 11.47 -38.82 10.05
C ALA A 152 12.72 -37.98 9.76
N LEU A 153 12.59 -36.65 9.88
CA LEU A 153 13.66 -35.69 9.67
C LEU A 153 14.79 -35.87 10.69
N VAL A 154 14.46 -36.07 11.98
CA VAL A 154 15.48 -36.28 13.02
C VAL A 154 16.19 -37.62 12.81
N SER A 155 15.45 -38.68 12.48
CA SER A 155 16.07 -39.99 12.20
C SER A 155 16.96 -39.97 10.95
N GLU A 156 16.58 -39.21 9.90
CA GLU A 156 17.39 -39.12 8.70
C GLU A 156 18.67 -38.31 8.91
N ILE A 157 18.60 -37.21 9.66
CA ILE A 157 19.80 -36.46 10.06
C ILE A 157 20.74 -37.37 10.87
N HIS A 158 20.19 -38.15 11.79
CA HIS A 158 21.00 -39.05 12.60
C HIS A 158 21.71 -40.12 11.75
N CYS A 159 20.97 -40.73 10.81
CA CYS A 159 21.49 -41.72 9.87
C CYS A 159 22.61 -41.14 8.98
N ARG A 160 22.43 -39.93 8.44
CA ARG A 160 23.46 -39.27 7.61
C ARG A 160 24.71 -38.91 8.39
N LEU A 161 24.56 -38.49 9.65
CA LEU A 161 25.71 -38.22 10.53
C LEU A 161 26.50 -39.50 10.84
N GLU A 162 25.81 -40.62 11.08
CA GLU A 162 26.45 -41.93 11.29
C GLU A 162 27.25 -42.36 10.04
N GLN A 163 26.64 -42.24 8.85
CA GLN A 163 27.31 -42.54 7.57
C GLN A 163 28.54 -41.67 7.31
N LEU A 164 28.49 -40.38 7.68
CA LEU A 164 29.64 -39.48 7.54
C LEU A 164 30.76 -39.83 8.52
N LYS A 165 30.42 -40.36 9.69
CA LYS A 165 31.39 -40.81 10.70
C LYS A 165 32.07 -42.12 10.32
N GLU A 166 31.37 -43.05 9.69
CA GLU A 166 31.96 -44.32 9.22
C GLU A 166 32.83 -44.16 7.95
N ASN A 167 32.56 -43.13 7.13
CA ASN A 167 33.32 -42.84 5.91
C ASN A 167 34.54 -41.90 6.14
N SER A 168 34.81 -41.50 7.38
CA SER A 168 35.98 -40.72 7.79
C SER A 168 36.97 -41.58 8.56
#